data_AF-A0A7J7M8C1-F1
#
_entry.id   AF-A0A7J7M8C1-F1
#
_cell.length_a   1.000
_cell.length_b   1.000
_cell.length_c   1.000
_cell.angle_alpha   90.00
_cell.angle_beta   90.00
_cell.angle_gamma   90.00
#
_symmetry.space_group_name_H-M   'P 1'
#
loop_
_entity.id
_entity.type
_entity.pdbx_description
1 polymer ?
#
loop_
_entity_poly.entity_id
_entity_poly.type
_entity_poly.pdbx_seq_one_letter_code
_entity_poly.pdbx_strand_id
1 'polypeptide(L)'
;MTSFQGRVTLEKSVLNSIPIHNMTVYKWPRSIIKEGDNILKNYIWTGDPLKRKGRTLKWEKVCKLIKEDGLGVRSLGEVNNAILCKLHWVLKQGTKEWEKFIKTKFSSKSGDPIRYHKPFTIWSGIQTGAALSKPYIGWLIGDGIKIDFWRDTWAAEIPLMDYKELPIHMWKHCKARLNDFINPQGC
;
A
#
# COMPACT_ATOMS: atom_id res chain seq x y z
N MET A 1 -6.62 20.78 31.41
CA MET A 1 -5.90 19.54 31.02
C MET A 1 -6.93 18.54 30.51
N THR A 2 -6.79 18.03 29.29
CA THR A 2 -7.71 17.03 28.74
C THR A 2 -7.51 15.68 29.44
N SER A 3 -8.61 14.98 29.71
CA SER A 3 -8.58 13.62 30.29
C SER A 3 -7.86 12.66 29.35
N PHE A 4 -7.37 11.53 29.87
CA PHE A 4 -6.68 10.52 29.06
C PHE A 4 -7.50 10.08 27.84
N GLN A 5 -8.78 9.74 28.08
CA GLN A 5 -9.71 9.37 27.02
C GLN A 5 -9.93 10.51 26.03
N GLY A 6 -10.05 11.77 26.51
CA GLY A 6 -10.18 12.94 25.65
C GLY A 6 -8.96 13.14 24.73
N ARG A 7 -7.74 12.85 25.21
CA ARG A 7 -6.52 12.90 24.40
C ARG A 7 -6.51 11.84 23.31
N VAL A 8 -6.89 10.61 23.64
CA VAL A 8 -7.00 9.52 22.65
C VAL A 8 -8.05 9.86 21.59
N THR A 9 -9.19 10.44 21.98
CA THR A 9 -10.22 10.87 21.03
C THR A 9 -9.71 11.97 20.09
N LEU A 10 -9.04 12.99 20.63
CA LEU A 10 -8.48 14.09 19.82
C LEU A 10 -7.40 13.59 18.86
N GLU A 11 -6.57 12.66 19.32
CA GLU A 11 -5.54 12.04 18.49
C GLU A 11 -6.15 11.34 17.28
N LYS A 12 -7.21 10.56 17.49
CA LYS A 12 -7.90 9.81 16.43
C LYS A 12 -8.60 10.71 15.42
N SER A 13 -9.24 11.80 15.87
CA SER A 13 -10.05 12.65 15.01
C SER A 13 -9.22 13.71 14.26
N VAL A 14 -8.24 14.32 14.93
CA VAL A 14 -7.51 15.48 14.41
C VAL A 14 -6.07 15.14 14.06
N LEU A 15 -5.28 14.63 15.00
CA LEU A 15 -3.83 14.53 14.80
C LEU A 15 -3.47 13.49 13.72
N ASN A 16 -4.20 12.38 13.66
CA ASN A 16 -4.01 11.38 12.61
C ASN A 16 -4.48 11.82 11.22
N SER A 17 -5.34 12.84 11.10
CA SER A 17 -5.86 13.27 9.80
C SER A 17 -4.96 14.28 9.09
N ILE A 18 -4.22 15.10 9.83
CA ILE A 18 -3.27 16.09 9.30
C ILE A 18 -2.24 15.47 8.32
N PRO A 19 -1.52 14.38 8.65
CA PRO A 19 -0.50 13.83 7.76
C PRO A 19 -1.08 13.13 6.53
N ILE A 20 -2.35 12.72 6.55
CA ILE A 20 -2.98 11.91 5.49
C ILE A 20 -2.84 12.60 4.13
N HIS A 21 -3.05 13.91 4.05
CA HIS A 21 -2.97 14.64 2.78
C HIS A 21 -1.58 14.54 2.13
N ASN A 22 -0.51 14.52 2.93
CA ASN A 22 0.84 14.36 2.39
C ASN A 22 1.12 12.88 2.06
N MET A 23 0.58 11.95 2.85
CA MET A 23 0.76 10.52 2.67
C MET A 23 0.03 9.96 1.44
N THR A 24 -1.01 10.63 0.93
CA THR A 24 -1.70 10.25 -0.33
C THR A 24 -0.82 10.36 -1.56
N VAL A 25 0.21 11.22 -1.50
CA VAL A 25 1.12 11.48 -2.62
C VAL A 25 2.48 10.85 -2.38
N TYR A 26 2.98 10.88 -1.13
CA TYR A 26 4.35 10.52 -0.82
C TYR A 26 4.46 9.34 0.15
N LYS A 27 5.43 8.48 -0.14
CA LYS A 27 5.99 7.57 0.85
C LYS A 27 6.79 8.37 1.85
N TRP A 28 6.36 8.38 3.10
CA TRP A 28 7.09 9.06 4.15
C TRP A 28 8.36 8.30 4.54
N PRO A 29 9.48 9.00 4.76
CA PRO A 29 10.67 8.37 5.32
C PRO A 29 10.39 7.76 6.70
N ARG A 30 11.02 6.62 6.99
CA ARG A 30 10.85 5.92 8.27
C ARG A 30 11.21 6.80 9.48
N SER A 31 12.18 7.71 9.33
CA SER A 31 12.56 8.67 10.37
C SER A 31 11.41 9.62 10.72
N ILE A 32 10.74 10.17 9.71
CA ILE A 32 9.60 11.09 9.88
C ILE A 32 8.40 10.35 10.49
N ILE A 33 8.11 9.13 10.02
CA ILE A 33 7.06 8.29 10.60
C ILE A 33 7.34 8.04 12.08
N LYS A 34 8.58 7.66 12.42
CA LYS A 34 8.98 7.39 13.80
C LYS A 34 8.83 8.62 14.69
N GLU A 35 9.20 9.79 14.18
CA GLU A 35 9.08 11.04 14.91
C GLU A 35 7.62 11.46 15.11
N GLY A 36 6.80 11.37 14.06
CA GLY A 36 5.35 11.61 14.16
C GLY A 36 4.70 10.67 15.17
N ASP A 37 5.01 9.37 15.12
CA ASP A 37 4.55 8.40 16.10
C ASP A 37 5.01 8.75 17.53
N ASN A 38 6.23 9.27 17.71
CA ASN A 38 6.71 9.71 19.03
C ASN A 38 5.93 10.92 19.56
N ILE A 39 5.62 11.89 18.70
CA ILE A 39 4.80 13.06 19.03
C ILE A 39 3.41 12.63 19.49
N LEU A 40 2.75 11.72 18.75
CA LEU A 40 1.44 11.17 19.11
C LEU A 40 1.51 10.40 20.43
N LYS A 41 2.55 9.57 20.61
CA LYS A 41 2.82 8.83 21.86
C LYS A 41 2.96 9.75 23.06
N ASN A 42 3.76 10.80 22.93
CA ASN A 42 3.99 11.76 24.01
C ASN A 42 2.67 12.45 24.35
N TYR A 43 1.95 12.95 23.34
CA TYR A 43 0.68 13.62 23.53
C TYR A 43 -0.34 12.76 24.29
N ILE A 44 -0.51 11.48 23.91
CA ILE A 44 -1.44 10.56 24.59
C ILE A 44 -1.12 10.44 26.09
N TRP A 45 0.16 10.30 26.46
CA TRP A 45 0.56 10.03 27.84
C TRP A 45 0.75 11.27 28.72
N THR A 46 1.24 12.38 28.17
CA THR A 46 1.56 13.59 28.94
C THR A 46 0.62 14.75 28.69
N GLY A 47 -0.10 14.74 27.55
CA GLY A 47 -0.83 15.91 27.05
C GLY A 47 0.05 16.95 26.36
N ASP A 48 1.37 16.75 26.34
CA ASP A 48 2.35 17.64 25.71
C ASP A 48 3.21 16.82 24.73
N PRO A 49 3.16 17.13 23.41
CA PRO A 49 3.90 16.39 22.40
C PRO A 49 5.43 16.43 22.57
N LEU A 50 5.97 17.48 23.18
CA LEU A 50 7.41 17.66 23.37
C LEU A 50 7.91 17.02 24.65
N LYS A 51 7.03 16.82 25.64
CA LYS A 51 7.38 16.24 26.92
C LYS A 51 7.40 14.72 26.87
N ARG A 52 8.59 14.15 27.00
CA ARG A 52 8.79 12.71 27.12
C ARG A 52 8.51 12.22 28.54
N LYS A 53 7.70 11.15 28.67
CA LYS A 53 7.48 10.43 29.94
C LYS A 53 7.69 8.93 29.74
N GLY A 54 8.00 8.21 30.82
CA GLY A 54 8.07 6.75 30.83
C GLY A 54 6.77 6.15 30.28
N ARG A 55 6.91 5.22 29.34
CA ARG A 55 5.79 4.58 28.63
C ARG A 55 5.46 3.25 29.32
N THR A 56 4.19 3.04 29.64
CA THR A 56 3.74 1.79 30.25
C THR A 56 3.49 0.69 29.20
N LEU A 57 3.16 1.05 27.96
CA LEU A 57 2.78 0.11 26.91
C LEU A 57 3.61 0.29 25.63
N LYS A 58 3.85 -0.83 24.93
CA LYS A 58 4.44 -0.84 23.58
C LYS A 58 3.47 -0.17 22.59
N TRP A 59 4.02 0.59 21.64
CA TRP A 59 3.19 1.32 20.66
C TRP A 59 2.33 0.39 19.80
N GLU A 60 2.89 -0.75 19.39
CA GLU A 60 2.15 -1.76 18.63
C GLU A 60 0.90 -2.22 19.38
N LYS A 61 0.97 -2.40 20.71
CA LYS A 61 -0.19 -2.76 21.54
C LYS A 61 -1.20 -1.61 21.61
N VAL A 62 -0.73 -0.36 21.71
CA VAL A 62 -1.60 0.83 21.68
C VAL A 62 -2.36 0.93 20.37
N CYS A 63 -1.74 0.55 19.25
CA CYS A 63 -2.36 0.63 17.93
C CYS A 63 -3.41 -0.47 17.65
N LYS A 64 -3.39 -1.57 18.40
CA LYS A 64 -4.38 -2.64 18.26
C LYS A 64 -5.80 -2.17 18.53
N LEU A 65 -6.78 -2.92 18.03
CA LEU A 65 -8.19 -2.63 18.27
C LEU A 65 -8.53 -2.74 19.77
N ILE A 66 -9.60 -2.05 20.19
CA ILE A 66 -10.11 -2.16 21.57
C ILE A 66 -10.46 -3.62 21.92
N LYS A 67 -10.95 -4.39 20.93
CA LYS A 67 -11.23 -5.83 21.07
C LYS A 67 -9.98 -6.69 21.32
N GLU A 68 -8.80 -6.18 20.98
CA GLU A 68 -7.50 -6.84 21.10
C GLU A 68 -6.65 -6.25 22.23
N ASP A 69 -7.30 -5.63 23.22
CA ASP A 69 -6.64 -4.96 24.36
C ASP A 69 -5.71 -3.79 23.95
N GLY A 70 -6.08 -3.09 22.87
CA GLY A 70 -5.43 -1.87 22.40
C GLY A 70 -6.29 -0.62 22.56
N LEU A 71 -5.74 0.53 22.15
CA LEU A 71 -6.46 1.82 22.21
C LEU A 71 -7.10 2.18 20.86
N GLY A 72 -6.91 1.39 19.80
CA GLY A 72 -7.46 1.63 18.46
C GLY A 72 -6.89 2.88 17.79
N VAL A 73 -5.68 3.28 18.17
CA VAL A 73 -4.92 4.37 17.53
C VAL A 73 -4.25 3.84 16.27
N ARG A 74 -4.12 4.64 15.21
CA ARG A 74 -3.48 4.15 13.97
C ARG A 74 -1.99 4.49 13.98
N SER A 75 -1.12 3.53 13.65
CA SER A 75 0.28 3.86 13.40
C SER A 75 0.41 4.64 12.08
N LEU A 76 1.18 5.73 12.09
CA LEU A 76 1.44 6.51 10.88
C LEU A 76 2.10 5.68 9.77
N GLY A 77 2.89 4.66 10.16
CA GLY A 77 3.53 3.76 9.20
C GLY A 77 2.53 2.86 8.48
N GLU A 78 1.58 2.28 9.22
CA GLU A 78 0.51 1.46 8.66
C GLU A 78 -0.44 2.29 7.80
N VAL A 79 -0.77 3.51 8.24
CA VAL A 79 -1.59 4.45 7.48
C VAL A 79 -0.90 4.83 6.16
N ASN A 80 0.40 5.17 6.18
CA ASN A 80 1.13 5.49 4.96
C ASN A 80 1.12 4.29 3.98
N ASN A 81 1.43 3.09 4.47
CA ASN A 81 1.42 1.87 3.64
C ASN A 81 0.03 1.60 3.04
N ALA A 82 -1.04 1.68 3.83
CA ALA A 82 -2.40 1.45 3.37
C ALA A 82 -2.82 2.48 2.31
N ILE A 83 -2.47 3.75 2.50
CA ILE A 83 -2.75 4.81 1.54
C ILE A 83 -1.96 4.59 0.23
N LEU A 84 -0.70 4.15 0.30
CA LEU A 84 0.09 3.81 -0.89
C LEU A 84 -0.52 2.63 -1.65
N CYS A 85 -1.03 1.60 -0.97
CA CYS A 85 -1.78 0.51 -1.60
C CYS A 85 -3.04 1.04 -2.30
N LYS A 86 -3.79 1.94 -1.65
CA LYS A 86 -4.96 2.59 -2.25
C LYS A 86 -4.59 3.40 -3.49
N LEU A 87 -3.50 4.18 -3.44
CA LEU A 87 -3.00 4.93 -4.59
C LEU A 87 -2.65 4.01 -5.75
N HIS A 88 -1.93 2.91 -5.49
CA HIS A 88 -1.62 1.91 -6.50
C HIS A 88 -2.89 1.32 -7.13
N TRP A 89 -3.90 0.99 -6.34
CA TRP A 89 -5.17 0.45 -6.85
C TRP A 89 -5.93 1.46 -7.74
N VAL A 90 -6.04 2.71 -7.29
CA VAL A 90 -6.67 3.79 -8.07
C VAL A 90 -5.94 3.99 -9.38
N LEU A 91 -4.61 4.01 -9.33
CA LEU A 91 -3.79 4.04 -10.53
C LEU A 91 -4.08 2.82 -11.38
N LYS A 92 -4.07 1.57 -10.88
CA LYS A 92 -4.35 0.37 -11.69
C LYS A 92 -5.69 0.45 -12.43
N GLN A 93 -6.73 1.02 -11.83
CA GLN A 93 -8.02 1.22 -12.50
C GLN A 93 -7.98 2.30 -13.60
N GLY A 94 -7.32 3.43 -13.37
CA GLY A 94 -7.04 4.45 -14.39
C GLY A 94 -8.30 5.06 -15.03
N THR A 95 -9.23 5.49 -14.19
CA THR A 95 -10.50 6.10 -14.58
C THR A 95 -10.36 7.58 -14.92
N LYS A 96 -9.48 8.31 -14.23
CA LYS A 96 -9.32 9.77 -14.36
C LYS A 96 -8.12 10.16 -15.22
N GLU A 97 -8.15 11.36 -15.80
CA GLU A 97 -7.09 11.83 -16.70
C GLU A 97 -5.71 11.92 -16.03
N TRP A 98 -5.63 12.37 -14.77
CA TRP A 98 -4.35 12.39 -14.06
C TRP A 98 -3.82 10.96 -13.79
N GLU A 99 -4.70 9.98 -13.57
CA GLU A 99 -4.32 8.58 -13.38
C GLU A 99 -3.74 8.01 -14.67
N LYS A 100 -4.38 8.33 -15.82
CA LYS A 100 -3.87 7.99 -17.15
C LYS A 100 -2.52 8.65 -17.42
N PHE A 101 -2.35 9.93 -17.08
CA PHE A 101 -1.07 10.64 -17.22
C PHE A 101 0.04 10.01 -16.39
N ILE A 102 -0.23 9.66 -15.13
CA ILE A 102 0.75 8.98 -14.27
C ILE A 102 1.05 7.57 -14.82
N LYS A 103 0.05 6.83 -15.30
CA LYS A 103 0.25 5.55 -15.97
C LYS A 103 1.15 5.67 -17.19
N THR A 104 0.87 6.59 -18.12
CA THR A 104 1.66 6.72 -19.35
C THR A 104 3.09 7.16 -19.06
N LYS A 105 3.28 8.03 -18.07
CA LYS A 105 4.60 8.53 -17.69
C LYS A 105 5.44 7.51 -16.93
N PHE A 106 4.81 6.63 -16.15
CA PHE A 106 5.54 5.81 -15.18
C PHE A 106 5.20 4.31 -15.17
N SER A 107 4.21 3.85 -15.92
CA SER A 107 3.87 2.42 -16.03
C SER A 107 4.33 1.84 -17.37
N SER A 108 4.75 0.58 -17.33
CA SER A 108 5.03 -0.22 -18.52
C SER A 108 3.75 -0.50 -19.33
N LYS A 109 3.88 -0.94 -20.57
CA LYS A 109 2.75 -1.44 -21.39
C LYS A 109 1.95 -2.57 -20.71
N SER A 110 2.55 -3.27 -19.74
CA SER A 110 1.90 -4.30 -18.93
C SER A 110 1.09 -3.74 -17.74
N GLY A 111 1.13 -2.43 -17.47
CA GLY A 111 0.52 -1.82 -16.29
C GLY A 111 1.40 -1.91 -15.02
N ASP A 112 2.54 -2.59 -15.12
CA ASP A 112 3.51 -2.67 -14.02
C ASP A 112 4.31 -1.39 -13.87
N PRO A 113 4.76 -1.08 -12.64
CA PRO A 113 5.66 0.04 -12.42
C PRO A 113 7.00 -0.11 -13.18
N ILE A 114 7.42 0.91 -13.93
CA ILE A 114 8.79 0.99 -14.50
C ILE A 114 9.84 0.89 -13.38
N ARG A 115 10.84 0.01 -13.55
CA ARG A 115 11.87 -0.33 -12.53
C ARG A 115 12.89 0.78 -12.24
N TYR A 116 12.79 1.97 -12.84
CA TYR A 116 13.75 3.05 -12.60
C TYR A 116 13.56 3.67 -11.21
N HIS A 117 14.61 3.71 -10.41
CA HIS A 117 14.58 4.23 -9.04
C HIS A 117 14.82 5.75 -9.03
N LYS A 118 13.81 6.53 -8.64
CA LYS A 118 13.98 7.93 -8.21
C LYS A 118 13.53 8.06 -6.75
N PRO A 119 14.47 8.16 -5.78
CA PRO A 119 14.17 8.02 -4.35
C PRO A 119 13.25 9.10 -3.77
N PHE A 120 13.02 10.21 -4.49
CA PHE A 120 12.30 11.39 -3.98
C PHE A 120 11.07 11.76 -4.79
N THR A 121 10.53 10.83 -5.58
CA THR A 121 9.31 11.08 -6.33
C THR A 121 8.14 10.28 -5.78
N ILE A 122 6.93 10.71 -6.13
CA ILE A 122 5.65 9.99 -5.98
C ILE A 122 5.81 8.50 -6.37
N TRP A 123 6.72 8.24 -7.31
CA TRP A 123 7.05 6.92 -7.82
C TRP A 123 7.49 5.90 -6.78
N SER A 124 8.35 6.29 -5.84
CA SER A 124 8.81 5.39 -4.77
C SER A 124 7.61 4.91 -3.91
N GLY A 125 6.62 5.78 -3.72
CA GLY A 125 5.35 5.44 -3.10
C GLY A 125 4.52 4.45 -3.93
N ILE A 126 4.38 4.70 -5.23
CA ILE A 126 3.63 3.82 -6.14
C ILE A 126 4.27 2.42 -6.20
N GLN A 127 5.60 2.32 -6.34
CA GLN A 127 6.32 1.05 -6.33
C GLN A 127 6.12 0.29 -5.01
N THR A 128 6.17 1.01 -3.89
CA THR A 128 5.93 0.42 -2.57
C THR A 128 4.49 -0.08 -2.44
N GLY A 129 3.51 0.73 -2.85
CA GLY A 129 2.10 0.34 -2.87
C GLY A 129 1.83 -0.87 -3.79
N ALA A 130 2.48 -0.92 -4.95
CA ALA A 130 2.41 -2.06 -5.86
C ALA A 130 2.95 -3.34 -5.20
N ALA A 131 4.14 -3.27 -4.60
CA ALA A 131 4.75 -4.42 -3.90
C ALA A 131 3.90 -4.91 -2.72
N LEU A 132 3.34 -3.98 -1.94
CA LEU A 132 2.51 -4.31 -0.78
C LEU A 132 1.14 -4.88 -1.17
N SER A 133 0.54 -4.41 -2.26
CA SER A 133 -0.80 -4.83 -2.67
C SER A 133 -0.82 -6.04 -3.60
N LYS A 134 0.29 -6.32 -4.33
CA LYS A 134 0.40 -7.47 -5.25
C LYS A 134 -0.12 -8.80 -4.68
N PRO A 135 0.25 -9.25 -3.47
CA PRO A 135 -0.22 -10.54 -2.93
C PRO A 135 -1.72 -10.56 -2.58
N TYR A 136 -2.37 -9.40 -2.48
CA TYR A 136 -3.77 -9.28 -2.11
C TYR A 136 -4.68 -8.94 -3.30
N ILE A 137 -4.12 -8.80 -4.51
CA ILE A 137 -4.85 -8.51 -5.74
C ILE A 137 -4.94 -9.79 -6.57
N GLY A 138 -6.16 -10.28 -6.76
CA GLY A 138 -6.47 -11.34 -7.71
C GLY A 138 -7.15 -10.79 -8.97
N TRP A 139 -7.13 -11.57 -10.04
CA TRP A 139 -7.88 -11.28 -11.25
C TRP A 139 -9.24 -12.00 -11.24
N LEU A 140 -10.29 -11.28 -11.65
CA LEU A 140 -11.54 -11.89 -12.07
C LEU A 140 -11.43 -12.20 -13.57
N ILE A 141 -11.58 -13.46 -13.95
CA ILE A 141 -11.45 -13.89 -15.34
C ILE A 141 -12.69 -13.39 -16.11
N GLY A 142 -12.45 -12.57 -17.13
CA GLY A 142 -13.45 -12.11 -18.10
C GLY A 142 -13.00 -12.47 -19.51
N ASP A 143 -12.80 -11.48 -20.36
CA ASP A 143 -12.26 -11.64 -21.73
C ASP A 143 -10.77 -12.05 -21.79
N GLY A 144 -10.04 -11.98 -20.67
CA GLY A 144 -8.63 -12.33 -20.61
C GLY A 144 -7.68 -11.40 -21.37
N ILE A 145 -8.15 -10.31 -21.98
CA ILE A 145 -7.33 -9.43 -22.86
C ILE A 145 -6.29 -8.67 -22.03
N LYS A 146 -6.67 -8.26 -20.82
CA LYS A 146 -5.82 -7.47 -19.92
C LYS A 146 -4.93 -8.32 -19.02
N ILE A 147 -5.10 -9.64 -19.04
CA ILE A 147 -4.43 -10.58 -18.13
C ILE A 147 -3.22 -11.17 -18.86
N ASP A 148 -2.03 -11.01 -18.28
CA ASP A 148 -0.83 -11.73 -18.71
C ASP A 148 -0.89 -13.16 -18.20
N PHE A 149 -0.85 -14.15 -19.11
CA PHE A 149 -1.03 -15.55 -18.74
C PHE A 149 0.03 -16.02 -17.73
N TRP A 150 1.26 -15.52 -17.84
CA TRP A 150 2.39 -16.03 -17.07
C TRP A 150 2.69 -15.21 -15.82
N ARG A 151 2.51 -13.88 -15.89
CA ARG A 151 2.97 -12.95 -14.85
C ARG A 151 1.90 -12.54 -13.85
N ASP A 152 0.64 -12.69 -14.22
CA ASP A 152 -0.48 -12.36 -13.34
C ASP A 152 -0.93 -13.55 -12.51
N THR A 153 -1.38 -13.28 -11.27
CA THR A 153 -2.06 -14.23 -10.39
C THR A 153 -3.54 -14.30 -10.76
N TRP A 154 -3.85 -15.10 -11.79
CA TRP A 154 -5.23 -15.32 -12.25
C TRP A 154 -5.77 -16.73 -11.96
N ALA A 155 -4.90 -17.74 -11.90
CA ALA A 155 -5.29 -19.15 -11.65
C ALA A 155 -4.84 -19.68 -10.27
N ALA A 156 -3.82 -19.07 -9.67
CA ALA A 156 -3.17 -19.59 -8.48
C ALA A 156 -2.73 -18.46 -7.52
N GLU A 157 -2.18 -18.84 -6.36
CA GLU A 157 -1.69 -17.90 -5.33
C GLU A 157 -0.43 -17.14 -5.76
N ILE A 158 0.35 -17.69 -6.69
CA ILE A 158 1.54 -17.07 -7.28
C ILE A 158 1.44 -17.08 -8.82
N PRO A 159 2.14 -16.16 -9.51
CA PRO A 159 2.19 -16.18 -10.97
C PRO A 159 2.70 -17.52 -11.49
N LEU A 160 2.16 -17.99 -12.63
CA LEU A 160 2.58 -19.26 -13.23
C LEU A 160 4.09 -19.29 -13.53
N MET A 161 4.70 -18.14 -13.85
CA MET A 161 6.13 -18.00 -14.07
C MET A 161 7.00 -18.25 -12.84
N ASP A 162 6.45 -18.03 -11.64
CA ASP A 162 7.18 -18.16 -10.37
C ASP A 162 7.12 -19.59 -9.80
N TYR A 163 6.41 -20.51 -10.47
CA TYR A 163 6.47 -21.93 -10.15
C TYR A 163 7.85 -22.49 -10.50
N LYS A 164 8.42 -23.28 -9.57
CA LYS A 164 9.80 -23.80 -9.60
C LYS A 164 10.16 -24.65 -10.83
N GLU A 165 9.19 -24.98 -11.66
CA GLU A 165 9.33 -25.87 -12.82
C GLU A 165 9.70 -25.14 -14.12
N LEU A 166 9.69 -23.79 -14.15
CA LEU A 166 10.01 -23.01 -15.35
C LEU A 166 11.46 -22.48 -15.36
N PRO A 167 12.34 -23.00 -16.23
CA PRO A 167 13.67 -22.46 -16.47
C PRO A 167 13.68 -20.96 -16.83
N ILE A 168 14.59 -20.22 -16.21
CA ILE A 168 14.75 -18.75 -16.39
C ILE A 168 14.94 -18.35 -17.85
N HIS A 169 15.61 -19.18 -18.66
CA HIS A 169 15.84 -18.90 -20.08
C HIS A 169 14.55 -18.93 -20.92
N MET A 170 13.48 -19.59 -20.45
CA MET A 170 12.18 -19.63 -21.12
C MET A 170 11.32 -18.38 -20.85
N TRP A 171 11.66 -17.57 -19.84
CA TRP A 171 10.89 -16.38 -19.47
C TRP A 171 10.79 -15.35 -20.61
N LYS A 172 11.76 -15.32 -21.52
CA LYS A 172 11.76 -14.45 -22.71
C LYS A 172 10.67 -14.83 -23.73
N HIS A 173 10.18 -16.06 -23.70
CA HIS A 173 9.14 -16.58 -24.58
C HIS A 173 7.74 -16.52 -23.97
N CYS A 174 7.64 -16.27 -22.65
CA CYS A 174 6.39 -16.17 -21.90
C CYS A 174 5.73 -14.80 -22.14
N LYS A 175 5.08 -14.62 -23.30
CA LYS A 175 4.43 -13.35 -23.71
C LYS A 175 2.93 -13.46 -24.01
N ALA A 176 2.32 -14.62 -23.76
CA ALA A 176 0.93 -14.87 -24.10
C ALA A 176 -0.05 -14.15 -23.16
N ARG A 177 -1.21 -13.79 -23.69
CA ARG A 177 -2.35 -13.27 -22.91
C ARG A 177 -3.29 -14.40 -22.57
N LEU A 178 -4.08 -14.24 -21.50
CA LEU A 178 -5.06 -15.26 -21.13
C LEU A 178 -6.12 -15.45 -22.23
N ASN A 179 -6.49 -14.38 -22.94
CA ASN A 179 -7.40 -14.45 -24.08
C ASN A 179 -6.93 -15.39 -25.20
N ASP A 180 -5.62 -15.64 -25.33
CA ASP A 180 -5.10 -16.57 -26.35
C ASP A 180 -5.51 -18.03 -26.05
N PHE A 181 -5.94 -18.31 -24.82
CA PHE A 181 -6.32 -19.63 -24.34
C PHE A 181 -7.79 -19.73 -23.90
N ILE A 182 -8.51 -18.61 -23.83
CA ILE A 182 -9.96 -18.61 -23.56
C ILE A 182 -10.67 -18.75 -24.91
N ASN A 183 -11.40 -19.84 -25.10
CA ASN A 183 -12.27 -19.97 -26.27
C ASN A 183 -13.37 -18.89 -26.22
N PRO A 184 -13.61 -18.14 -27.31
CA PRO A 184 -14.65 -17.10 -27.35
C PRO A 184 -16.08 -17.64 -27.19
N GLN A 185 -16.25 -18.96 -27.11
CA GLN A 185 -17.56 -19.62 -26.96
C GLN A 185 -17.89 -20.06 -25.54
N GLY A 186 -16.96 -20.04 -24.57
CA GLY A 186 -17.25 -20.30 -23.15
C GLY A 186 -18.05 -21.59 -22.89
N CYS A 187 -17.35 -22.72 -22.73
CA CYS A 187 -17.87 -24.10 -22.83
C CYS A 187 -18.26 -24.51 -24.26
#